data_AF-A0A511J8V5-F1
#
_entry.id   AF-A0A511J8V5-F1
#
_cell.length_a   1.000
_cell.length_b   1.000
_cell.length_c   1.000
_cell.angle_alpha   90.00
_cell.angle_beta   90.00
_cell.angle_gamma   90.00
#
_symmetry.space_group_name_H-M   'P 1'
#
loop_
_entity.id
_entity.type
_entity.pdbx_description
1 polymer ?
#
loop_
_entity_poly.entity_id
_entity_poly.type
_entity_poly.pdbx_seq_one_letter_code
_entity_poly.pdbx_strand_id
1 'polypeptide(L)'
;MPGRLSRVEIAKARTAKGRGRWGQDTYDVELISGTQSWWDSSGTQRRSLSSFELACSAPVGSRHFATVADRDAFIAASFSELELEPVEPPEVWHEEPSLCAALGEELVDVEFVEDYFRLLWADDYLAVYANVAIIESERRRDQSDAEFAARLCSLVGRRLVAVDEVLDRGLVLTFEGPIELEVSLRDAAEGVVDAAEHSSKDLWSRGSLWLVGEPPFER
;
A
#
# COMPACT_ATOMS: atom_id res chain seq x y z
N MET A 1 -4.13 24.57 -8.43
CA MET A 1 -3.11 24.23 -7.43
C MET A 1 -2.06 23.38 -8.13
N PRO A 2 -0.75 23.67 -8.00
CA PRO A 2 0.26 22.76 -8.53
C PRO A 2 0.14 21.45 -7.75
N GLY A 3 0.06 20.32 -8.47
CA GLY A 3 -0.19 19.00 -7.92
C GLY A 3 0.79 18.68 -6.79
N ARG A 4 0.26 18.38 -5.61
CA ARG A 4 1.06 17.83 -4.52
C ARG A 4 1.57 16.48 -5.04
N LEU A 5 2.87 16.39 -5.27
CA LEU A 5 3.52 15.10 -5.55
C LEU A 5 3.20 14.19 -4.37
N SER A 6 2.71 12.98 -4.66
CA SER A 6 2.50 11.96 -3.63
C SER A 6 3.76 11.81 -2.79
N ARG A 7 3.60 11.71 -1.46
CA ARG A 7 4.73 11.51 -0.51
C ARG A 7 5.28 10.08 -0.53
N VAL A 8 4.83 9.26 -1.47
CA VAL A 8 5.32 7.93 -1.74
C VAL A 8 5.60 7.77 -3.24
N GLU A 9 6.70 7.11 -3.56
CA GLU A 9 7.12 6.80 -4.92
C GLU A 9 7.39 5.31 -5.03
N ILE A 10 6.72 4.62 -5.95
CA ILE A 10 6.96 3.21 -6.26
C ILE A 10 7.57 3.14 -7.65
N ALA A 11 8.85 2.77 -7.73
CA ALA A 11 9.55 2.54 -8.98
C ALA A 11 9.85 1.04 -9.12
N LYS A 12 9.52 0.46 -10.27
CA LYS A 12 9.83 -0.93 -10.59
C LYS A 12 10.73 -0.99 -11.82
N ALA A 13 11.58 -2.01 -11.85
CA ALA A 13 12.47 -2.29 -12.95
C ALA A 13 12.45 -3.78 -13.28
N ARG A 14 12.14 -4.13 -14.53
CA ARG A 14 12.29 -5.50 -15.04
C ARG A 14 13.75 -5.70 -15.41
N THR A 15 14.39 -6.66 -14.76
CA THR A 15 15.83 -6.92 -14.90
C THR A 15 16.13 -8.17 -15.74
N ALA A 16 15.16 -9.08 -15.86
CA ALA A 16 15.28 -10.24 -16.74
C ALA A 16 13.90 -10.73 -17.20
N LYS A 17 13.87 -11.42 -18.33
CA LYS A 17 12.69 -12.12 -18.85
C LYS A 17 13.10 -13.43 -19.50
N GLY A 18 12.19 -14.39 -19.54
CA GLY A 18 12.47 -15.67 -20.17
C GLY A 18 11.39 -16.69 -19.89
N ARG A 19 11.76 -17.96 -19.85
CA ARG A 19 10.80 -19.07 -19.68
C ARG A 19 11.37 -20.12 -18.75
N GLY A 20 10.51 -20.71 -17.94
CA GLY A 20 10.90 -21.73 -16.99
C GLY A 20 9.85 -22.82 -16.83
N ARG A 21 10.31 -24.05 -16.57
CA ARG A 21 9.47 -25.20 -16.27
C ARG A 21 9.35 -25.40 -14.77
N TRP A 22 8.13 -25.23 -14.26
CA TRP A 22 7.78 -25.50 -12.86
C TRP A 22 6.72 -26.60 -12.79
N GLY A 23 7.12 -27.77 -12.27
CA GLY A 23 6.28 -28.96 -12.32
C GLY A 23 6.14 -29.49 -13.75
N GLN A 24 4.91 -29.65 -14.23
CA GLN A 24 4.65 -30.16 -15.58
C GLN A 24 4.48 -29.05 -16.62
N ASP A 25 4.40 -27.79 -16.19
CA ASP A 25 4.02 -26.67 -17.03
C ASP A 25 5.20 -25.75 -17.29
N THR A 26 5.11 -24.99 -18.40
CA THR A 26 6.08 -23.96 -18.78
C THR A 26 5.44 -22.60 -18.66
N TYR A 27 6.16 -21.68 -18.03
CA TYR A 27 5.70 -20.33 -17.73
C TYR A 27 6.61 -19.31 -18.40
N ASP A 28 6.03 -18.20 -18.84
CA ASP A 28 6.82 -17.00 -19.10
C ASP A 28 7.16 -16.38 -17.74
N VAL A 29 8.43 -16.02 -17.56
CA VAL A 29 9.01 -15.60 -16.28
C VAL A 29 9.66 -14.25 -16.43
N GLU A 30 9.40 -13.35 -15.48
CA GLU A 30 10.06 -12.06 -15.37
C GLU A 30 10.63 -11.87 -13.97
N LEU A 31 11.82 -11.27 -13.90
CA LEU A 31 12.42 -10.82 -12.65
C LEU A 31 12.27 -9.30 -12.56
N ILE A 32 11.65 -8.86 -11.47
CA ILE A 32 11.36 -7.44 -11.24
C ILE A 32 11.98 -7.04 -9.90
N SER A 33 12.58 -5.85 -9.85
CA SER A 33 13.01 -5.19 -8.61
C SER A 33 12.18 -3.95 -8.41
N GLY A 34 11.59 -3.79 -7.22
CA GLY A 34 10.88 -2.60 -6.79
C GLY A 34 11.72 -1.78 -5.82
N THR A 35 11.55 -0.46 -5.85
CA THR A 35 11.97 0.45 -4.79
C THR A 35 10.79 1.34 -4.46
N GLN A 36 10.33 1.27 -3.22
CA GLN A 36 9.35 2.20 -2.69
C GLN A 36 10.07 3.19 -1.79
N SER A 37 9.77 4.48 -1.96
CA SER A 37 10.36 5.58 -1.20
C SER A 37 9.27 6.39 -0.53
N TRP A 38 9.55 6.83 0.69
CA TRP A 38 8.64 7.64 1.50
C TRP A 38 9.39 8.85 2.03
N TRP A 39 8.64 9.94 2.22
CA TRP A 39 9.14 11.17 2.80
C TRP A 39 8.37 11.52 4.06
N ASP A 40 9.03 12.23 4.97
CA ASP A 40 8.35 12.86 6.10
C ASP A 40 7.55 14.10 5.64
N SER A 41 6.73 14.62 6.55
CA SER A 41 5.89 15.79 6.31
C SER A 41 6.71 17.01 5.88
N SER A 42 7.92 17.16 6.43
CA SER A 42 8.85 18.25 6.10
C SER A 42 9.54 18.07 4.73
N GLY A 43 9.58 16.84 4.20
CA GLY A 43 10.33 16.48 2.99
C GLY A 43 11.83 16.39 3.19
N THR A 44 12.32 16.41 4.43
CA THR A 44 13.75 16.36 4.73
C THR A 44 14.25 14.95 4.95
N GLN A 45 13.42 14.06 5.48
CA GLN A 45 13.76 12.65 5.66
C GLN A 45 13.19 11.82 4.53
N ARG A 46 13.99 10.87 4.04
CA ARG A 46 13.59 9.87 3.05
C ARG A 46 13.98 8.49 3.56
N ARG A 47 13.05 7.55 3.49
CA ARG A 47 13.34 6.11 3.64
C ARG A 47 12.95 5.40 2.35
N SER A 48 13.66 4.32 2.05
CA SER A 48 13.41 3.52 0.87
C SER A 48 13.56 2.04 1.19
N LEU A 49 12.65 1.23 0.68
CA LEU A 49 12.68 -0.22 0.79
C LEU A 49 12.71 -0.81 -0.61
N SER A 50 13.55 -1.82 -0.76
CA SER A 50 13.60 -2.60 -1.99
C SER A 50 12.79 -3.88 -1.83
N SER A 51 12.10 -4.26 -2.90
CA SER A 51 11.39 -5.52 -3.00
C SER A 51 11.80 -6.25 -4.27
N PHE A 52 11.68 -7.57 -4.27
CA PHE A 52 12.05 -8.40 -5.42
C PHE A 52 10.88 -9.29 -5.77
N GLU A 53 10.52 -9.31 -7.04
CA GLU A 53 9.36 -10.01 -7.55
C GLU A 53 9.81 -11.03 -8.62
N LEU A 54 9.20 -12.21 -8.55
CA LEU A 54 9.16 -13.20 -9.61
C LEU A 54 7.73 -13.17 -10.17
N ALA A 55 7.56 -12.71 -11.40
CA ALA A 55 6.26 -12.74 -12.07
C ALA A 55 6.24 -13.90 -13.06
N CYS A 56 5.21 -14.75 -12.94
CA CYS A 56 4.96 -15.86 -13.85
C CYS A 56 3.64 -15.65 -14.59
N SER A 57 3.56 -16.11 -15.84
CA SER A 57 2.29 -16.16 -16.57
C SER A 57 1.22 -16.95 -15.78
N ALA A 58 -0.05 -16.63 -16.02
CA ALA A 58 -1.17 -17.32 -15.40
C ALA A 58 -1.07 -18.86 -15.55
N PRO A 59 -1.54 -19.64 -14.56
CA PRO A 59 -2.28 -19.22 -13.37
C PRO A 59 -1.40 -18.86 -12.15
N VAL A 60 -0.07 -18.93 -12.27
CA VAL A 60 0.84 -18.80 -11.12
C VAL A 60 0.88 -17.37 -10.57
N GLY A 61 0.95 -16.37 -11.44
CA GLY A 61 1.01 -14.96 -11.04
C GLY A 61 2.35 -14.59 -10.39
N SER A 62 2.31 -13.59 -9.50
CA SER A 62 3.51 -13.01 -8.90
C SER A 62 3.80 -13.52 -7.50
N ARG A 63 5.09 -13.63 -7.17
CA ARG A 63 5.59 -13.89 -5.82
C ARG A 63 6.63 -12.86 -5.44
N HIS A 64 6.52 -12.34 -4.22
CA HIS A 64 7.37 -11.27 -3.68
C HIS A 64 8.36 -11.79 -2.65
N PHE A 65 9.52 -11.16 -2.58
CA PHE A 65 10.66 -11.53 -1.74
C PHE A 65 11.32 -10.27 -1.16
N ALA A 66 11.83 -10.38 0.06
CA ALA A 66 12.56 -9.29 0.72
C ALA A 66 13.98 -9.12 0.18
N THR A 67 14.60 -10.20 -0.33
CA THR A 67 15.97 -10.16 -0.87
C THR A 67 16.08 -10.87 -2.22
N VAL A 68 17.09 -10.46 -3.01
CA VAL A 68 17.48 -11.17 -4.24
C VAL A 68 17.84 -12.62 -3.93
N ALA A 69 18.58 -12.87 -2.84
CA ALA A 69 19.03 -14.19 -2.47
C ALA A 69 17.86 -15.14 -2.18
N ASP A 70 16.81 -14.67 -1.50
CA ASP A 70 15.61 -15.48 -1.22
C ASP A 70 14.85 -15.82 -2.49
N ARG A 71 14.70 -14.85 -3.40
CA ARG A 71 14.09 -15.05 -4.72
C ARG A 71 14.87 -16.09 -5.51
N ASP A 72 16.18 -15.93 -5.59
CA ASP A 72 17.05 -16.78 -6.40
C ASP A 72 17.11 -18.21 -5.80
N ALA A 73 17.11 -18.34 -4.47
CA ALA A 73 17.00 -19.63 -3.80
C ALA A 73 15.65 -20.33 -4.07
N PHE A 74 14.54 -19.57 -4.03
CA PHE A 74 13.23 -20.10 -4.39
C PHE A 74 13.18 -20.56 -5.85
N ILE A 75 13.72 -19.76 -6.77
CA ILE A 75 13.80 -20.09 -8.20
C ILE A 75 14.58 -21.40 -8.39
N ALA A 76 15.77 -21.51 -7.80
CA ALA A 76 16.61 -22.70 -7.91
C ALA A 76 15.94 -23.96 -7.35
N ALA A 77 15.10 -23.82 -6.33
CA ALA A 77 14.34 -24.93 -5.76
C ALA A 77 13.07 -25.30 -6.55
N SER A 78 12.49 -24.35 -7.30
CA SER A 78 11.16 -24.51 -7.91
C SER A 78 11.21 -24.86 -9.40
N PHE A 79 12.16 -24.31 -10.14
CA PHE A 79 12.26 -24.49 -11.58
C PHE A 79 13.21 -25.63 -11.93
N SER A 80 12.71 -26.61 -12.66
CA SER A 80 13.52 -27.72 -13.19
C SER A 80 14.37 -27.31 -14.39
N GLU A 81 13.89 -26.34 -15.16
CA GLU A 81 14.55 -25.71 -16.29
C GLU A 81 14.19 -24.22 -16.23
N LEU A 82 15.17 -23.32 -16.40
CA LEU A 82 14.92 -21.89 -16.45
C LEU A 82 15.97 -21.22 -17.33
N GLU A 83 15.49 -20.50 -18.34
CA GLU A 83 16.30 -19.65 -19.21
C GLU A 83 15.83 -18.21 -19.01
N LEU A 84 16.75 -17.36 -18.55
CA LEU A 84 16.51 -15.93 -18.34
C LEU A 84 17.51 -15.12 -19.16
N GLU A 85 16.99 -14.17 -19.92
CA GLU A 85 17.77 -13.16 -20.62
C GLU A 85 17.77 -11.86 -19.81
N PRO A 86 18.95 -11.31 -19.47
CA PRO A 86 19.03 -9.99 -18.85
C PRO A 86 18.41 -8.91 -19.74
N VAL A 87 17.73 -7.95 -19.12
CA VAL A 87 17.20 -6.76 -19.80
C VAL A 87 18.14 -5.59 -19.51
N GLU A 88 18.90 -5.16 -20.51
CA GLU A 88 19.88 -4.06 -20.39
C GLU A 88 19.66 -2.97 -21.46
N PRO A 89 19.39 -1.71 -21.06
CA PRO A 89 19.13 -1.26 -19.69
C PRO A 89 17.81 -1.84 -19.15
N PRO A 90 17.63 -1.94 -17.82
CA PRO A 90 16.37 -2.37 -17.23
C PRO A 90 15.18 -1.53 -17.73
N GLU A 91 14.05 -2.19 -17.98
CA GLU A 91 12.79 -1.51 -18.32
C GLU A 91 12.16 -0.97 -17.02
N VAL A 92 12.06 0.35 -16.88
CA VAL A 92 11.60 1.02 -15.66
C VAL A 92 10.20 1.61 -15.84
N TRP A 93 9.35 1.44 -14.83
CA TRP A 93 8.04 2.10 -14.74
C TRP A 93 7.74 2.53 -13.31
N HIS A 94 6.74 3.39 -13.16
CA HIS A 94 6.23 3.83 -11.87
C HIS A 94 4.83 3.24 -11.65
N GLU A 95 4.53 2.91 -10.39
CA GLU A 95 3.22 2.47 -9.96
C GLU A 95 2.65 3.46 -8.96
N GLU A 96 1.32 3.57 -8.95
CA GLU A 96 0.61 4.32 -7.92
C GLU A 96 0.29 3.37 -6.74
N PRO A 97 0.30 3.88 -5.49
CA PRO A 97 -0.19 3.12 -4.35
C PRO A 97 -1.62 2.62 -4.58
N SER A 98 -1.95 1.42 -4.10
CA SER A 98 -3.23 0.78 -4.42
C SER A 98 -4.45 1.64 -4.04
N LEU A 99 -4.40 2.33 -2.91
CA LEU A 99 -5.48 3.19 -2.41
C LEU A 99 -5.71 4.43 -3.29
N CYS A 100 -4.77 4.79 -4.17
CA CYS A 100 -4.99 5.84 -5.17
C CYS A 100 -6.14 5.49 -6.13
N ALA A 101 -6.52 4.21 -6.26
CA ALA A 101 -7.70 3.81 -7.04
C ALA A 101 -9.01 4.42 -6.52
N ALA A 102 -9.09 4.80 -5.24
CA ALA A 102 -10.25 5.46 -4.65
C ALA A 102 -10.23 7.00 -4.80
N LEU A 103 -9.20 7.59 -5.42
CA LEU A 103 -9.13 9.04 -5.62
C LEU A 103 -10.25 9.53 -6.55
N GLY A 104 -10.93 10.60 -6.13
CA GLY A 104 -12.07 11.18 -6.82
C GLY A 104 -13.41 10.50 -6.50
N GLU A 105 -13.39 9.34 -5.85
CA GLU A 105 -14.61 8.61 -5.48
C GLU A 105 -15.22 9.16 -4.19
N GLU A 106 -16.56 9.15 -4.14
CA GLU A 106 -17.32 9.49 -2.94
C GLU A 106 -17.26 8.33 -1.94
N LEU A 107 -17.00 8.66 -0.67
CA LEU A 107 -17.13 7.69 0.40
C LEU A 107 -18.60 7.30 0.54
N VAL A 108 -18.91 6.03 0.31
CA VAL A 108 -20.28 5.49 0.28
C VAL A 108 -20.79 5.26 1.70
N ASP A 109 -19.94 4.70 2.57
CA ASP A 109 -20.33 4.37 3.93
C ASP A 109 -19.12 4.25 4.87
N VAL A 110 -19.42 4.23 6.16
CA VAL A 110 -18.48 3.91 7.24
C VAL A 110 -19.09 2.80 8.10
N GLU A 111 -18.50 1.61 8.06
CA GLU A 111 -18.92 0.47 8.87
C GLU A 111 -18.05 0.36 10.13
N PHE A 112 -18.67 0.19 11.30
CA PHE A 112 -17.96 -0.13 12.53
C PHE A 112 -18.13 -1.61 12.84
N VAL A 113 -17.02 -2.32 13.01
CA VAL A 113 -17.00 -3.77 13.27
C VAL A 113 -16.15 -4.00 14.50
N GLU A 114 -16.79 -4.25 15.64
CA GLU A 114 -16.16 -4.56 16.94
C GLU A 114 -14.89 -3.73 17.24
N ASP A 115 -13.73 -4.22 16.83
CA ASP A 115 -12.39 -3.70 17.06
C ASP A 115 -11.82 -2.81 15.93
N TYR A 116 -12.53 -2.61 14.83
CA TYR A 116 -12.09 -1.79 13.70
C TYR A 116 -13.24 -1.04 13.01
N PHE A 117 -12.90 -0.19 12.05
CA PHE A 117 -13.88 0.38 11.13
C PHE A 117 -13.43 0.25 9.68
N ARG A 118 -14.39 0.33 8.75
CA ARG A 118 -14.14 0.34 7.31
C ARG A 118 -14.64 1.62 6.68
N LEU A 119 -13.82 2.17 5.80
CA LEU A 119 -14.24 3.18 4.83
C LEU A 119 -14.59 2.45 3.54
N LEU A 120 -15.80 2.68 3.01
CA LEU A 120 -16.28 1.98 1.82
C LEU A 120 -16.42 2.95 0.64
N TRP A 121 -15.79 2.58 -0.49
CA TRP A 121 -16.05 3.18 -1.80
C TRP A 121 -16.89 2.21 -2.65
N ALA A 122 -17.18 2.57 -3.91
CA ALA A 122 -17.95 1.72 -4.81
C ALA A 122 -17.29 0.34 -4.99
N ASP A 123 -16.01 0.33 -5.34
CA ASP A 123 -15.26 -0.88 -5.72
C ASP A 123 -14.15 -1.27 -4.71
N ASP A 124 -13.94 -0.46 -3.68
CA ASP A 124 -12.83 -0.60 -2.72
C ASP A 124 -13.30 -0.47 -1.27
N TYR A 125 -12.47 -0.96 -0.34
CA TYR A 125 -12.58 -0.65 1.07
C TYR A 125 -11.21 -0.43 1.71
N LEU A 126 -11.18 0.37 2.77
CA LEU A 126 -10.04 0.49 3.69
C LEU A 126 -10.51 0.07 5.09
N ALA A 127 -9.98 -1.05 5.59
CA ALA A 127 -10.16 -1.48 6.98
C ALA A 127 -9.05 -0.90 7.86
N VAL A 128 -9.42 -0.33 9.00
CA VAL A 128 -8.48 0.35 9.91
C VAL A 128 -8.60 -0.22 11.31
N TYR A 129 -7.56 -0.96 11.71
CA TYR A 129 -7.35 -1.54 13.04
C TYR A 129 -6.44 -0.68 13.92
N ALA A 130 -5.87 0.39 13.35
CA ALA A 130 -4.90 1.25 14.00
C ALA A 130 -5.53 2.52 14.60
N ASN A 131 -4.74 3.20 15.43
CA ASN A 131 -5.06 4.52 15.94
C ASN A 131 -5.27 5.51 14.79
N VAL A 132 -6.39 6.24 14.82
CA VAL A 132 -6.72 7.22 13.80
C VAL A 132 -7.07 8.57 14.43
N ALA A 133 -6.80 9.64 13.68
CA ALA A 133 -7.23 10.99 14.03
C ALA A 133 -7.90 11.67 12.84
N ILE A 134 -8.93 12.47 13.12
CA ILE A 134 -9.53 13.40 12.17
C ILE A 134 -8.95 14.79 12.43
N ILE A 135 -8.44 15.41 11.38
CA ILE A 135 -7.85 16.76 11.42
C ILE A 135 -8.73 17.67 10.56
N GLU A 136 -9.34 18.67 11.19
CA GLU A 136 -10.21 19.66 10.55
C GLU A 136 -9.86 21.04 11.10
N SER A 137 -9.49 21.98 10.23
CA SER A 137 -9.14 23.36 10.63
C SER A 137 -8.12 23.41 11.79
N GLU A 138 -7.04 22.63 11.67
CA GLU A 138 -5.96 22.46 12.67
C GLU A 138 -6.38 21.79 13.99
N ARG A 139 -7.65 21.41 14.15
CA ARG A 139 -8.11 20.63 15.31
C ARG A 139 -7.95 19.14 15.02
N ARG A 140 -7.08 18.49 15.78
CA ARG A 140 -6.92 17.04 15.80
C ARG A 140 -7.88 16.42 16.82
N ARG A 141 -8.63 15.40 16.40
CA ARG A 141 -9.48 14.58 17.27
C ARG A 141 -9.13 13.12 17.06
N ASP A 142 -8.80 12.43 18.14
CA ASP A 142 -8.50 11.00 18.13
C ASP A 142 -9.75 10.16 18.41
N GLN A 143 -9.61 8.84 18.36
CA GLN A 143 -10.69 7.88 18.63
C GLN A 143 -11.28 7.97 20.06
N SER A 144 -10.57 8.58 21.02
CA SER A 144 -11.08 8.73 22.38
C SER A 144 -12.07 9.89 22.53
N ASP A 145 -12.16 10.77 21.52
CA ASP A 145 -13.14 11.85 21.47
C ASP A 145 -14.57 11.28 21.27
N ALA A 146 -15.51 11.69 22.12
CA ALA A 146 -16.90 11.24 22.05
C ALA A 146 -17.59 11.59 20.72
N GLU A 147 -17.13 12.62 20.01
CA GLU A 147 -17.64 13.01 18.69
C GLU A 147 -16.97 12.26 17.53
N PHE A 148 -15.93 11.46 17.79
CA PHE A 148 -15.10 10.85 16.74
C PHE A 148 -15.94 10.07 15.72
N ALA A 149 -16.77 9.13 16.17
CA ALA A 149 -17.59 8.29 15.30
C ALA A 149 -18.56 9.11 14.45
N ALA A 150 -19.24 10.09 15.05
CA ALA A 150 -20.17 10.96 14.34
C ALA A 150 -19.46 11.80 13.25
N ARG A 151 -18.23 12.25 13.54
CA ARG A 151 -17.41 12.98 12.56
C ARG A 151 -16.89 12.09 11.45
N LEU A 152 -16.48 10.86 11.76
CA LEU A 152 -16.09 9.90 10.75
C LEU A 152 -17.24 9.61 9.78
N CYS A 153 -18.46 9.38 10.30
CA CYS A 153 -19.66 9.23 9.47
C CYS A 153 -20.00 10.50 8.67
N SER A 154 -19.62 11.69 9.13
CA SER A 154 -19.82 12.94 8.37
C SER A 154 -18.96 13.06 7.11
N LEU A 155 -18.02 12.12 6.91
CA LEU A 155 -17.25 11.98 5.66
C LEU A 155 -18.04 11.28 4.56
N VAL A 156 -19.12 10.57 4.89
CA VAL A 156 -19.98 9.91 3.90
C VAL A 156 -20.53 10.95 2.92
N GLY A 157 -20.45 10.63 1.63
CA GLY A 157 -20.80 11.51 0.51
C GLY A 157 -19.70 12.53 0.14
N ARG A 158 -18.57 12.56 0.85
CA ARG A 158 -17.42 13.40 0.46
C ARG A 158 -16.47 12.62 -0.44
N ARG A 159 -15.87 13.31 -1.40
CA ARG A 159 -14.84 12.70 -2.26
C ARG A 159 -13.48 12.65 -1.59
N LEU A 160 -12.76 11.57 -1.81
CA LEU A 160 -11.34 11.46 -1.49
C LEU A 160 -10.54 12.24 -2.53
N VAL A 161 -9.75 13.22 -2.12
CA VAL A 161 -9.02 14.13 -3.03
C VAL A 161 -7.50 13.93 -3.00
N ALA A 162 -6.96 13.31 -1.94
CA ALA A 162 -5.57 12.93 -1.87
C ALA A 162 -5.36 11.73 -0.94
N VAL A 163 -4.33 10.94 -1.25
CA VAL A 163 -3.83 9.83 -0.44
C VAL A 163 -2.31 9.99 -0.38
N ASP A 164 -1.75 9.96 0.84
CA ASP A 164 -0.33 10.06 1.08
C ASP A 164 0.11 9.02 2.12
N GLU A 165 1.31 8.47 1.95
CA GLU A 165 2.02 7.70 2.98
C GLU A 165 3.20 8.55 3.47
N VAL A 166 3.18 8.98 4.72
CA VAL A 166 4.09 9.99 5.26
C VAL A 166 4.82 9.43 6.47
N LEU A 167 6.16 9.43 6.47
CA LEU A 167 6.97 8.69 7.45
C LEU A 167 6.64 9.01 8.93
N ASP A 168 6.40 10.27 9.24
CA ASP A 168 6.14 10.74 10.62
C ASP A 168 4.66 10.70 11.01
N ARG A 169 3.74 10.44 10.07
CA ARG A 169 2.28 10.49 10.28
C ARG A 169 1.56 9.17 10.00
N GLY A 170 2.10 8.32 9.12
CA GLY A 170 1.44 7.11 8.61
C GLY A 170 0.64 7.39 7.33
N LEU A 171 -0.54 6.78 7.21
CA LEU A 171 -1.41 6.91 6.04
C LEU A 171 -2.36 8.11 6.23
N VAL A 172 -2.38 9.02 5.25
CA VAL A 172 -3.16 10.27 5.30
C VAL A 172 -4.12 10.31 4.12
N LEU A 173 -5.42 10.36 4.42
CA LEU A 173 -6.50 10.52 3.45
C LEU A 173 -7.05 11.94 3.56
N THR A 174 -7.09 12.68 2.46
CA THR A 174 -7.68 14.02 2.42
C THR A 174 -9.02 13.97 1.69
N PHE A 175 -10.09 14.45 2.32
CA PHE A 175 -11.43 14.54 1.74
C PHE A 175 -11.76 15.99 1.34
N GLU A 176 -12.75 16.15 0.47
CA GLU A 176 -13.34 17.46 0.16
C GLU A 176 -13.76 18.21 1.45
N GLY A 177 -13.43 19.50 1.54
CA GLY A 177 -13.71 20.33 2.71
C GLY A 177 -12.56 20.39 3.74
N PRO A 178 -11.33 20.60 3.26
CA PRO A 178 -10.06 20.08 3.81
C PRO A 178 -10.15 19.33 5.15
N ILE A 179 -10.63 18.08 5.10
CA ILE A 179 -10.63 17.17 6.25
C ILE A 179 -9.60 16.08 5.98
N GLU A 180 -8.65 15.89 6.89
CA GLU A 180 -7.70 14.79 6.82
C GLU A 180 -8.09 13.69 7.82
N LEU A 181 -8.01 12.45 7.37
CA LEU A 181 -8.00 11.26 8.22
C LEU A 181 -6.57 10.72 8.24
N GLU A 182 -5.96 10.72 9.42
CA GLU A 182 -4.59 10.24 9.63
C GLU A 182 -4.63 8.93 10.41
N VAL A 183 -4.21 7.85 9.76
CA VAL A 183 -4.03 6.52 10.36
C VAL A 183 -2.56 6.39 10.77
N SER A 184 -2.31 6.32 12.08
CA SER A 184 -0.95 6.20 12.61
C SER A 184 -0.38 4.82 12.31
N LEU A 185 0.75 4.78 11.59
CA LEU A 185 1.46 3.55 11.26
C LEU A 185 2.72 3.32 12.11
N ARG A 186 3.03 4.23 13.04
CA ARG A 186 4.26 4.18 13.85
C ARG A 186 4.09 3.55 15.24
N ASP A 187 2.90 3.73 15.81
CA ASP A 187 2.67 3.51 17.24
C ASP A 187 1.70 2.35 17.44
N ALA A 188 2.25 1.13 17.50
CA ALA A 188 1.47 -0.06 17.82
C ALA A 188 1.07 -0.05 19.30
N ALA A 189 -0.19 -0.34 19.59
CA ALA A 189 -0.62 -0.66 20.94
C ALA A 189 -0.02 -2.00 21.39
N GLU A 190 0.39 -2.10 22.66
CA GLU A 190 0.93 -3.36 23.19
C GLU A 190 -0.11 -4.49 23.10
N GLY A 191 0.23 -5.58 22.40
CA GLY A 191 -0.58 -6.80 22.34
C GLY A 191 -1.70 -6.80 21.31
N VAL A 192 -1.80 -5.78 20.45
CA VAL A 192 -2.75 -5.71 19.33
C VAL A 192 -1.99 -5.66 18.01
N VAL A 193 -2.43 -6.43 17.02
CA VAL A 193 -1.92 -6.31 15.65
C VAL A 193 -2.64 -5.13 15.00
N ASP A 194 -2.07 -3.94 15.17
CA ASP A 194 -2.59 -2.73 14.54
C ASP A 194 -2.18 -2.73 13.07
N ALA A 195 -3.13 -2.42 12.19
CA ALA A 195 -2.93 -2.41 10.75
C ALA A 195 -3.91 -1.47 10.03
N ALA A 196 -3.58 -1.16 8.79
CA ALA A 196 -4.55 -0.70 7.81
C ALA A 196 -4.49 -1.63 6.59
N GLU A 197 -5.64 -1.98 6.02
CA GLU A 197 -5.73 -2.85 4.85
C GLU A 197 -6.63 -2.20 3.81
N HIS A 198 -6.08 -1.93 2.63
CA HIS A 198 -6.85 -1.57 1.45
C HIS A 198 -7.01 -2.80 0.55
N SER A 199 -8.21 -3.00 0.04
CA SER A 199 -8.48 -4.03 -0.96
C SER A 199 -9.65 -3.64 -1.85
N SER A 200 -9.58 -4.07 -3.10
CA SER A 200 -10.75 -4.11 -3.97
C SER A 200 -11.79 -5.08 -3.43
N LYS A 201 -13.07 -4.77 -3.60
CA LYS A 201 -14.18 -5.65 -3.19
C LYS A 201 -14.20 -7.00 -3.91
N ASP A 202 -13.61 -7.08 -5.09
CA ASP A 202 -13.43 -8.37 -5.77
C ASP A 202 -12.33 -9.23 -5.13
N LEU A 203 -11.51 -8.68 -4.23
CA LEU A 203 -10.40 -9.31 -3.50
C LEU A 203 -9.24 -9.81 -4.35
N TRP A 204 -9.23 -9.54 -5.66
CA TRP A 204 -8.21 -10.07 -6.57
C TRP A 204 -7.49 -9.00 -7.37
N SER A 205 -8.12 -7.84 -7.59
CA SER A 205 -7.57 -6.86 -8.53
C SER A 205 -6.49 -5.95 -7.92
N ARG A 206 -6.59 -5.62 -6.63
CA ARG A 206 -5.63 -4.74 -5.94
C ARG A 206 -5.73 -4.86 -4.42
N GLY A 207 -4.62 -4.59 -3.74
CA GLY A 207 -4.61 -4.48 -2.29
C GLY A 207 -3.27 -4.02 -1.73
N SER A 208 -3.30 -3.56 -0.48
CA SER A 208 -2.11 -3.21 0.30
C SER A 208 -2.41 -3.41 1.78
N LEU A 209 -1.40 -3.87 2.52
CA LEU A 209 -1.44 -4.05 3.96
C LEU A 209 -0.32 -3.22 4.58
N TRP A 210 -0.68 -2.36 5.51
CA TRP A 210 0.25 -1.59 6.33
C TRP A 210 0.19 -2.13 7.75
N LEU A 211 1.25 -2.81 8.19
CA LEU A 211 1.39 -3.25 9.57
C LEU A 211 2.04 -2.14 10.39
N VAL A 212 1.45 -1.80 11.54
CA VAL A 212 1.95 -0.72 12.38
C VAL A 212 3.29 -1.11 13.01
N GLY A 213 4.26 -0.20 12.96
CA GLY A 213 5.60 -0.41 13.49
C GLY A 213 6.51 -1.25 12.59
N GLU A 214 6.03 -1.69 11.42
CA GLU A 214 6.88 -2.32 10.40
C GLU A 214 7.53 -1.28 9.48
N PRO A 215 8.63 -1.63 8.80
CA PRO A 215 9.23 -0.78 7.79
C PRO A 215 8.21 -0.28 6.74
N PRO A 216 8.22 1.02 6.39
CA PRO A 216 9.20 2.05 6.78
C PRO A 216 8.81 2.88 8.03
N PHE A 217 7.77 2.50 8.76
CA PHE A 217 7.16 3.26 9.85
C PHE A 217 7.66 2.85 11.24
N GLU A 218 8.71 2.04 11.32
CA GLU A 218 9.35 1.65 12.57
C GLU A 218 9.95 2.87 13.30
N ARG A 219 9.86 2.86 14.64
CA ARG A 219 10.34 3.94 15.52
C ARG A 219 11.86 4.11 15.52
#